data_AF-A0A1S3AR88-F1
#
_entry.id   AF-A0A1S3AR88-F1
#
_cell.length_a   1.000
_cell.length_b   1.000
_cell.length_c   1.000
_cell.angle_alpha   90.00
_cell.angle_beta   90.00
_cell.angle_gamma   90.00
#
_symmetry.space_group_name_H-M   'P 1'
#
loop_
_entity.id
_entity.type
_entity.pdbx_description
1 polymer ?
#
loop_
_entity_poly.entity_id
_entity_poly.type
_entity_poly.pdbx_seq_one_letter_code
_entity_poly.pdbx_strand_id
1 'polypeptide(L)'
;MMLFALWLLSLGLPTLWTQILIRCSYKSLCRRALLSDNDVVLQCEHPEALWYFSSIQEEEEPLLVSSLPNIRKLPGGSLQLTSPQPTQSGVYHCQDSAGALLVEYEIDFQDVGALHITHRGLGQVPLQNETAQLGGRVLVFTHWEPWQECNRCGEPGERKRLGYCYLEEEPLEKPMPCGLYLRGIVAHNGRLRPELQVEACHVPCKHSKETSQPYFIFDIYQLGTLTRDTWLTCPLASIYR
;
A
#
# COMPACT_ATOMS: atom_id res chain seq x y z
N MET A 1 15.08 -29.73 48.97
CA MET A 1 14.27 -30.05 47.79
C MET A 1 13.30 -28.90 47.56
N MET A 2 13.58 -28.02 46.59
CA MET A 2 12.63 -27.18 45.86
C MET A 2 13.44 -26.16 45.03
N LEU A 3 13.72 -26.50 43.78
CA LEU A 3 14.10 -25.52 42.76
C LEU A 3 12.80 -24.84 42.30
N PHE A 4 12.69 -23.53 42.51
CA PHE A 4 11.67 -22.73 41.84
C PHE A 4 12.19 -22.35 40.45
N ALA A 5 11.67 -23.02 39.43
CA ALA A 5 11.87 -22.64 38.03
C ALA A 5 10.96 -21.44 37.71
N LEU A 6 11.55 -20.26 37.52
CA LEU A 6 10.85 -19.11 36.95
C LEU A 6 10.75 -19.30 35.43
N TRP A 7 9.56 -19.66 34.96
CA TRP A 7 9.19 -19.59 33.54
C TRP A 7 8.93 -18.14 33.15
N LEU A 8 9.86 -17.53 32.42
CA LEU A 8 9.61 -16.29 31.70
C LEU A 8 8.75 -16.63 30.47
N LEU A 9 7.44 -16.42 30.58
CA LEU A 9 6.55 -16.30 29.43
C LEU A 9 6.95 -15.03 28.68
N SER A 10 7.76 -15.19 27.63
CA SER A 10 7.91 -14.18 26.60
C SER A 10 6.57 -14.02 25.90
N LEU A 11 5.72 -13.15 26.43
CA LEU A 11 4.63 -12.55 25.67
C LEU A 11 5.31 -11.72 24.57
N GLY A 12 5.53 -12.36 23.41
CA GLY A 12 5.81 -11.63 22.19
C GLY A 12 4.60 -10.74 21.94
N LEU A 13 4.72 -9.45 22.27
CA LEU A 13 3.78 -8.47 21.76
C LEU A 13 3.85 -8.61 20.23
N PRO A 14 2.73 -8.89 19.54
CA PRO A 14 2.72 -8.81 18.09
C PRO A 14 3.20 -7.40 17.76
N THR A 15 4.32 -7.31 17.03
CA THR A 15 4.84 -6.05 16.52
C THR A 15 3.65 -5.30 15.92
N LEU A 16 3.31 -4.14 16.48
CA LEU A 16 2.29 -3.26 15.91
C LEU A 16 2.76 -2.90 14.51
N TRP A 17 2.25 -3.60 13.50
CA TRP A 17 2.43 -3.21 12.11
C TRP A 17 1.69 -1.87 11.94
N THR A 18 2.38 -0.82 11.50
CA THR A 18 1.70 0.45 11.17
C THR A 18 0.91 0.23 9.91
N GLN A 19 -0.40 0.15 10.09
CA GLN A 19 -1.35 0.04 9.01
C GLN A 19 -1.50 1.41 8.36
N ILE A 20 -1.62 1.44 7.04
CA ILE A 20 -1.83 2.70 6.33
C ILE A 20 -3.27 3.13 6.57
N LEU A 21 -3.47 4.29 7.20
CA LEU A 21 -4.81 4.85 7.40
C LEU A 21 -5.21 5.71 6.21
N ILE A 22 -6.17 5.24 5.41
CA ILE A 22 -6.71 5.99 4.27
C ILE A 22 -7.94 6.77 4.72
N ARG A 23 -7.84 8.09 4.61
CA ARG A 23 -8.92 9.02 4.94
C ARG A 23 -9.56 9.56 3.67
N CYS A 24 -10.87 9.71 3.72
CA CYS A 24 -11.64 10.30 2.65
C CYS A 24 -12.70 11.23 3.25
N SER A 25 -13.10 12.26 2.51
CA SER A 25 -14.07 13.23 2.99
C SER A 25 -15.47 12.59 3.09
N TYR A 26 -16.27 13.07 4.03
CA TYR A 26 -17.65 12.63 4.18
C TYR A 26 -18.45 12.82 2.89
N LYS A 27 -19.23 11.80 2.50
CA LYS A 27 -20.03 11.74 1.26
C LYS A 27 -19.21 12.01 0.01
N SER A 28 -17.98 11.49 -0.04
CA SER A 28 -17.13 11.56 -1.22
C SER A 28 -16.59 10.20 -1.60
N LEU A 29 -16.13 10.11 -2.85
CA LEU A 29 -15.40 8.97 -3.38
C LEU A 29 -13.92 9.36 -3.45
N CYS A 30 -13.07 8.54 -2.83
CA CYS A 30 -11.62 8.69 -2.92
C CYS A 30 -11.02 7.52 -3.68
N ARG A 31 -10.28 7.87 -4.73
CA ARG A 31 -9.55 6.92 -5.56
C ARG A 31 -8.09 6.85 -5.12
N ARG A 32 -7.56 5.64 -4.88
CA ARG A 32 -6.16 5.43 -4.47
C ARG A 32 -5.61 4.17 -5.11
N ALA A 33 -4.35 4.23 -5.56
CA ALA A 33 -3.54 3.04 -5.75
C ALA A 33 -2.79 2.73 -4.45
N LEU A 34 -2.71 1.45 -4.09
CA LEU A 34 -1.99 0.91 -2.96
C LEU A 34 -1.21 -0.31 -3.41
N LEU A 35 -0.17 -0.68 -2.67
CA LEU A 35 0.56 -1.92 -2.93
C LEU A 35 -0.15 -3.06 -2.20
N SER A 36 -0.37 -4.18 -2.90
CA SER A 36 -0.85 -5.43 -2.29
C SER A 36 0.10 -5.91 -1.19
N ASP A 37 -0.38 -6.85 -0.37
CA ASP A 37 0.30 -7.41 0.80
C ASP A 37 0.63 -6.41 1.93
N ASN A 38 0.21 -5.14 1.80
CA ASN A 38 0.38 -4.13 2.84
C ASN A 38 -0.94 -3.86 3.56
N ASP A 39 -0.92 -4.01 4.89
CA ASP A 39 -2.08 -3.75 5.74
C ASP A 39 -2.58 -2.31 5.59
N VAL A 40 -3.89 -2.17 5.41
CA VAL A 40 -4.55 -0.88 5.22
C VAL A 40 -5.80 -0.78 6.10
N VAL A 41 -6.07 0.42 6.59
CA VAL A 41 -7.30 0.77 7.29
C VAL A 41 -8.01 1.86 6.49
N LEU A 42 -9.23 1.57 6.04
CA LEU A 42 -10.14 2.54 5.45
C LEU A 42 -10.96 3.18 6.56
N GLN A 43 -10.80 4.49 6.73
CA GLN A 43 -11.45 5.21 7.82
C GLN A 43 -12.96 5.30 7.60
N CYS A 44 -13.74 4.98 8.64
CA CYS A 44 -15.13 5.40 8.71
C CYS A 44 -15.46 5.67 10.17
N GLU A 45 -15.89 6.89 10.47
CA GLU A 45 -16.11 7.40 11.83
C GLU A 45 -17.55 7.13 12.29
N HIS A 46 -18.00 5.88 12.17
CA HIS A 46 -19.36 5.49 12.53
C HIS A 46 -19.39 4.04 13.04
N PRO A 47 -19.43 3.81 14.37
CA PRO A 47 -19.30 2.47 14.96
C PRO A 47 -20.28 1.43 14.40
N GLU A 48 -21.52 1.81 14.12
CA GLU A 48 -22.56 0.92 13.59
C GLU A 48 -22.56 0.82 12.05
N ALA A 49 -21.52 1.31 11.38
CA ALA A 49 -21.49 1.28 9.93
C ALA A 49 -21.47 -0.14 9.34
N LEU A 50 -22.18 -0.32 8.24
CA LEU A 50 -22.11 -1.50 7.40
C LEU A 50 -21.14 -1.23 6.25
N TRP A 51 -20.42 -2.29 5.85
CA TRP A 51 -19.45 -2.21 4.76
C TRP A 51 -19.83 -3.17 3.64
N TYR A 52 -19.83 -2.65 2.42
CA TYR A 52 -20.04 -3.42 1.21
C TYR A 52 -18.84 -3.28 0.27
N PHE A 53 -18.59 -4.30 -0.53
CA PHE A 53 -17.52 -4.34 -1.52
C PHE A 53 -18.07 -4.69 -2.90
N SER A 54 -17.66 -3.91 -3.89
CA SER A 54 -17.90 -4.17 -5.31
C SER A 54 -16.55 -4.41 -5.98
N SER A 55 -16.35 -5.60 -6.54
CA SER A 55 -15.12 -5.93 -7.28
C SER A 55 -15.01 -5.09 -8.56
N ILE A 56 -13.79 -4.77 -8.99
CA ILE A 56 -13.57 -4.20 -10.33
C ILE A 56 -13.69 -5.22 -11.46
N GLN A 57 -13.62 -6.53 -11.15
CA GLN A 57 -13.61 -7.61 -12.15
C GLN A 57 -15.02 -8.11 -12.49
N GLU A 58 -15.99 -7.90 -11.59
CA GLU A 58 -17.32 -8.51 -11.67
C GLU A 58 -18.41 -7.44 -11.53
N GLU A 59 -19.38 -7.45 -12.44
CA GLU A 59 -20.61 -6.64 -12.34
C GLU A 59 -21.64 -7.35 -11.45
N GLU A 60 -21.22 -7.73 -10.24
CA GLU A 60 -22.06 -8.39 -9.25
C GLU A 60 -22.60 -7.40 -8.20
N GLU A 61 -23.67 -7.81 -7.51
CA GLU A 61 -24.23 -7.06 -6.40
C GLU A 61 -23.18 -6.86 -5.29
N PRO A 62 -23.13 -5.68 -4.63
CA PRO A 62 -22.16 -5.42 -3.57
C PRO A 62 -22.22 -6.46 -2.46
N LEU A 63 -21.08 -7.08 -2.17
CA LEU A 63 -20.95 -8.12 -1.15
C LEU A 63 -20.75 -7.49 0.22
N LEU A 64 -21.38 -8.06 1.25
CA LEU A 64 -21.07 -7.68 2.63
C LEU A 64 -19.62 -8.09 2.95
N VAL A 65 -18.78 -7.15 3.37
CA VAL A 65 -17.33 -7.40 3.52
C VAL A 65 -16.99 -8.46 4.56
N SER A 66 -17.91 -8.77 5.47
CA SER A 66 -17.73 -9.85 6.47
C SER A 66 -17.59 -11.24 5.83
N SER A 67 -17.96 -11.38 4.55
CA SER A 67 -17.77 -12.61 3.78
C SER A 67 -16.38 -12.73 3.14
N LEU A 68 -15.59 -11.65 3.12
CA LEU A 68 -14.29 -11.60 2.46
C LEU A 68 -13.17 -12.03 3.43
N PRO A 69 -12.16 -12.77 2.95
CA PRO A 69 -11.02 -13.15 3.76
C PRO A 69 -10.15 -11.94 4.11
N ASN A 70 -9.46 -12.03 5.24
CA ASN A 70 -8.46 -11.04 5.71
C ASN A 70 -8.99 -9.60 5.88
N ILE A 71 -10.31 -9.44 5.99
CA ILE A 71 -10.96 -8.15 6.25
C ILE A 71 -11.64 -8.20 7.63
N ARG A 72 -11.51 -7.12 8.42
CA ARG A 72 -12.18 -6.98 9.71
C ARG A 72 -12.68 -5.56 9.94
N LYS A 73 -13.89 -5.43 10.47
CA LYS A 73 -14.41 -4.16 10.98
C LYS A 73 -13.80 -3.85 12.35
N LEU A 74 -13.32 -2.63 12.53
CA LEU A 74 -12.77 -2.13 13.78
C LEU A 74 -13.88 -1.51 14.65
N PRO A 75 -13.69 -1.44 16.00
CA PRO A 75 -14.72 -0.90 16.91
C PRO A 75 -15.20 0.53 16.59
N GLY A 76 -14.36 1.35 15.94
CA GLY A 76 -14.71 2.70 15.51
C GLY A 76 -15.52 2.78 14.21
N GLY A 77 -15.83 1.65 13.57
CA GLY A 77 -16.52 1.60 12.27
C GLY A 77 -15.60 1.49 11.06
N SER A 78 -14.31 1.75 11.22
CA SER A 78 -13.32 1.64 10.14
C SER A 78 -13.10 0.20 9.69
N LEU A 79 -12.66 0.00 8.45
CA LEU A 79 -12.40 -1.32 7.88
C LEU A 79 -10.89 -1.56 7.80
N GLN A 80 -10.41 -2.66 8.37
CA GLN A 80 -9.04 -3.10 8.18
C GLN A 80 -9.00 -4.24 7.16
N LEU A 81 -8.04 -4.14 6.24
CA LEU A 81 -7.65 -5.19 5.32
C LEU A 81 -6.22 -5.61 5.65
N THR A 82 -5.99 -6.91 5.82
CA THR A 82 -4.69 -7.49 6.17
C THR A 82 -4.12 -8.18 4.95
N SER A 83 -2.90 -7.86 4.53
CA SER A 83 -2.27 -8.42 3.32
C SER A 83 -3.20 -8.51 2.09
N PRO A 84 -3.85 -7.40 1.67
CA PRO A 84 -4.85 -7.41 0.61
C PRO A 84 -4.25 -7.83 -0.74
N GLN A 85 -5.01 -8.63 -1.49
CA GLN A 85 -4.61 -9.13 -2.82
C GLN A 85 -5.12 -8.22 -3.95
N PRO A 86 -4.52 -8.26 -5.15
CA PRO A 86 -5.03 -7.53 -6.32
C PRO A 86 -6.49 -7.83 -6.70
N THR A 87 -7.00 -9.02 -6.38
CA THR A 87 -8.41 -9.39 -6.58
C THR A 87 -9.37 -8.66 -5.64
N GLN A 88 -8.85 -8.01 -4.58
CA GLN A 88 -9.62 -7.19 -3.66
C GLN A 88 -9.62 -5.71 -4.09
N SER A 89 -9.13 -5.38 -5.28
CA SER A 89 -9.33 -4.07 -5.90
C SER A 89 -10.80 -3.86 -6.24
N GLY A 90 -11.33 -2.67 -5.98
CA GLY A 90 -12.76 -2.43 -6.07
C GLY A 90 -13.21 -1.18 -5.33
N VAL A 91 -14.54 -1.08 -5.16
CA VAL A 91 -15.18 -0.01 -4.40
C VAL A 91 -15.63 -0.54 -3.05
N TYR A 92 -15.17 0.09 -1.98
CA TYR A 92 -15.58 -0.19 -0.61
C TYR A 92 -16.51 0.92 -0.13
N HIS A 93 -17.72 0.53 0.26
CA HIS A 93 -18.80 1.42 0.66
C HIS A 93 -18.98 1.37 2.16
N CYS A 94 -18.81 2.50 2.85
CA CYS A 94 -19.25 2.63 4.24
C CYS A 94 -20.64 3.25 4.29
N GLN A 95 -21.60 2.57 4.90
CA GLN A 95 -22.97 3.04 5.07
C GLN A 95 -23.36 3.07 6.56
N ASP A 96 -24.24 3.98 6.95
CA ASP A 96 -24.82 3.95 8.30
C ASP A 96 -25.88 2.83 8.44
N SER A 97 -26.42 2.68 9.64
CA SER A 97 -27.45 1.66 9.92
C SER A 97 -28.78 1.88 9.20
N ALA A 98 -29.02 3.07 8.64
CA ALA A 98 -30.19 3.39 7.83
C ALA A 98 -29.92 3.21 6.32
N GLY A 99 -28.71 2.78 5.94
CA GLY A 99 -28.28 2.60 4.55
C GLY A 99 -27.82 3.89 3.88
N ALA A 100 -27.60 4.99 4.62
CA ALA A 100 -27.06 6.21 4.03
C ALA A 100 -25.56 6.06 3.80
N LEU A 101 -25.10 6.38 2.59
CA LEU A 101 -23.69 6.36 2.24
C LEU A 101 -22.92 7.43 3.03
N LEU A 102 -21.86 6.99 3.72
CA LEU A 102 -20.95 7.83 4.51
C LEU A 102 -19.69 8.17 3.72
N VAL A 103 -19.09 7.19 3.04
CA VAL A 103 -17.85 7.36 2.27
C VAL A 103 -17.63 6.17 1.31
N GLU A 104 -17.01 6.44 0.16
CA GLU A 104 -16.60 5.43 -0.82
C GLU A 104 -15.08 5.45 -1.04
N TYR A 105 -14.50 4.27 -1.10
CA TYR A 105 -13.08 4.08 -1.40
C TYR A 105 -12.94 3.23 -2.66
N GLU A 106 -12.45 3.83 -3.74
CA GLU A 106 -12.12 3.13 -4.97
C GLU A 106 -10.61 2.81 -4.96
N ILE A 107 -10.27 1.55 -4.67
CA ILE A 107 -8.90 1.12 -4.37
C ILE A 107 -8.37 0.18 -5.45
N ASP A 108 -7.17 0.48 -5.93
CA ASP A 108 -6.35 -0.40 -6.77
C ASP A 108 -5.20 -1.00 -5.95
N PHE A 109 -5.28 -2.28 -5.59
CA PHE A 109 -4.16 -3.03 -5.01
C PHE A 109 -3.24 -3.55 -6.13
N GLN A 110 -2.15 -2.84 -6.37
CA GLN A 110 -1.15 -3.23 -7.37
C GLN A 110 -0.24 -4.34 -6.83
N ASP A 111 0.07 -5.31 -7.67
CA ASP A 111 0.82 -6.51 -7.30
C ASP A 111 2.26 -6.20 -6.87
N VAL A 112 2.61 -6.50 -5.62
CA VAL A 112 3.97 -6.37 -5.08
C VAL A 112 4.93 -7.34 -5.74
N GLY A 113 4.45 -8.52 -6.18
CA GLY A 113 5.24 -9.50 -6.92
C GLY A 113 5.70 -8.98 -8.29
N ALA A 114 5.03 -7.96 -8.82
CA ALA A 114 5.38 -7.31 -10.08
C ALA A 114 6.26 -6.05 -9.91
N LEU A 115 6.67 -5.70 -8.70
CA LEU A 115 7.38 -4.44 -8.41
C LEU A 115 8.69 -4.31 -9.20
N HIS A 116 8.84 -3.21 -9.95
CA HIS A 116 10.09 -2.87 -10.63
C HIS A 116 11.00 -2.01 -9.74
N ILE A 117 12.18 -2.52 -9.39
CA ILE A 117 13.09 -1.85 -8.45
C ILE A 117 14.26 -1.22 -9.21
N THR A 118 14.52 0.06 -8.95
CA THR A 118 15.68 0.78 -9.51
C THR A 118 16.47 1.52 -8.44
N HIS A 119 17.79 1.54 -8.59
CA HIS A 119 18.70 2.29 -7.72
C HIS A 119 19.37 3.43 -8.49
N ARG A 120 19.00 4.67 -8.15
CA ARG A 120 19.45 5.88 -8.85
C ARG A 120 20.97 6.05 -8.82
N GLY A 121 21.61 5.72 -7.70
CA GLY A 121 23.07 5.80 -7.56
C GLY A 121 23.85 4.81 -8.42
N LEU A 122 23.19 3.80 -9.00
CA LEU A 122 23.80 2.83 -9.92
C LEU A 122 23.54 3.20 -11.40
N GLY A 123 22.94 4.37 -11.66
CA GLY A 123 22.54 4.78 -13.01
C GLY A 123 21.37 3.99 -13.58
N GLN A 124 20.66 3.21 -12.76
CA GLN A 124 19.44 2.52 -13.17
C GLN A 124 18.32 3.54 -13.35
N VAL A 125 17.58 3.42 -14.44
CA VAL A 125 16.53 4.36 -14.82
C VAL A 125 15.16 3.70 -14.59
N PRO A 126 14.19 4.40 -13.97
CA PRO A 126 12.81 3.92 -13.85
C PRO A 126 12.15 3.64 -15.20
N LEU A 127 11.02 2.95 -15.15
CA LEU A 127 10.19 2.68 -16.32
C LEU A 127 9.82 4.00 -17.00
N GLN A 128 10.12 4.10 -18.30
CA GLN A 128 9.75 5.26 -19.10
C GLN A 128 8.23 5.29 -19.30
N ASN A 129 7.67 6.49 -19.48
CA ASN A 129 6.28 6.60 -19.88
C ASN A 129 6.09 5.96 -21.25
N GLU A 130 4.96 5.28 -21.43
CA GLU A 130 4.65 4.54 -22.65
C GLU A 130 3.26 4.91 -23.13
N THR A 131 3.08 5.06 -24.44
CA THR A 131 1.74 5.13 -25.00
C THR A 131 1.30 3.73 -25.41
N ALA A 132 0.17 3.26 -24.86
CA ALA A 132 -0.40 1.96 -25.18
C ALA A 132 -1.78 2.11 -25.82
N GLN A 133 -2.20 1.08 -26.56
CA GLN A 133 -3.54 1.00 -27.16
C GLN A 133 -4.42 0.06 -26.33
N LEU A 134 -5.12 0.59 -25.32
CA LEU A 134 -5.92 -0.19 -24.36
C LEU A 134 -7.39 0.28 -24.43
N GLY A 135 -8.09 -0.08 -25.52
CA GLY A 135 -9.43 0.44 -25.84
C GLY A 135 -9.44 1.89 -26.37
N GLY A 136 -8.31 2.57 -26.27
CA GLY A 136 -8.02 3.92 -26.75
C GLY A 136 -6.52 4.20 -26.64
N ARG A 137 -6.08 5.38 -27.08
CA ARG A 137 -4.68 5.80 -26.93
C ARG A 137 -4.49 6.32 -25.50
N VAL A 138 -3.76 5.57 -24.68
CA VAL A 138 -3.52 5.91 -23.27
C VAL A 138 -2.04 6.12 -23.01
N LEU A 139 -1.73 7.11 -22.19
CA LEU A 139 -0.40 7.31 -21.61
C LEU A 139 -0.31 6.50 -20.31
N VAL A 140 0.60 5.54 -20.26
CA VAL A 140 0.98 4.77 -19.07
C VAL A 140 2.18 5.43 -18.42
N PHE A 141 2.07 5.76 -17.14
CA PHE A 141 3.14 6.41 -16.40
C PHE A 141 3.15 5.99 -14.92
N THR A 142 4.19 6.43 -14.21
CA THR A 142 4.33 6.14 -12.78
C THR A 142 3.99 7.38 -11.98
N HIS A 143 2.96 7.27 -11.14
CA HIS A 143 2.65 8.27 -10.15
C HIS A 143 3.50 8.02 -8.90
N TRP A 144 4.50 8.87 -8.67
CA TRP A 144 5.46 8.73 -7.58
C TRP A 144 4.93 9.32 -6.28
N GLU A 145 4.97 8.53 -5.21
CA GLU A 145 4.88 9.06 -3.85
C GLU A 145 6.12 9.90 -3.50
N PRO A 146 6.02 10.75 -2.48
CA PRO A 146 7.18 11.46 -1.94
C PRO A 146 8.29 10.49 -1.52
N TRP A 147 9.53 10.98 -1.58
CA TRP A 147 10.64 10.29 -0.95
C TRP A 147 10.40 10.18 0.55
N GLN A 148 10.65 8.99 1.09
CA GLN A 148 10.78 8.84 2.53
C GLN A 148 11.98 9.66 3.05
N GLU A 149 11.96 9.92 4.35
CA GLU A 149 13.10 10.51 5.03
C GLU A 149 14.34 9.61 4.90
N CYS A 150 15.53 10.21 4.97
CA CYS A 150 16.76 9.44 4.96
C CYS A 150 16.79 8.50 6.17
N ASN A 151 17.16 7.23 5.97
CA ASN A 151 17.20 6.24 7.05
C ASN A 151 18.29 6.54 8.11
N ARG A 152 19.23 7.43 7.80
CA ARG A 152 20.37 7.85 8.63
C ARG A 152 20.62 9.34 8.46
N CYS A 153 21.23 9.96 9.46
CA CYS A 153 21.69 11.34 9.40
C CYS A 153 23.16 11.40 9.84
N GLY A 154 23.91 12.42 9.40
CA GLY A 154 25.32 12.62 9.71
C GLY A 154 26.29 11.66 9.01
N GLU A 155 25.77 10.61 8.38
CA GLU A 155 26.50 9.62 7.59
C GLU A 155 25.73 9.26 6.31
N PRO A 156 26.37 8.59 5.34
CA PRO A 156 25.69 8.07 4.16
C PRO A 156 24.53 7.14 4.56
N GLY A 157 23.35 7.46 4.04
CA GLY A 157 22.12 6.68 4.21
C GLY A 157 21.46 6.37 2.88
N GLU A 158 20.25 5.81 2.98
CA GLU A 158 19.40 5.43 1.86
C GLU A 158 17.98 5.92 2.12
N ARG A 159 17.29 6.31 1.04
CA ARG A 159 15.85 6.58 1.03
C ARG A 159 15.22 5.93 -0.18
N LYS A 160 13.92 5.66 -0.08
CA LYS A 160 13.12 5.02 -1.14
C LYS A 160 11.80 5.75 -1.36
N ARG A 161 11.20 5.57 -2.53
CA ARG A 161 9.83 6.01 -2.83
C ARG A 161 9.12 4.96 -3.66
N LEU A 162 7.84 4.76 -3.38
CA LEU A 162 6.97 3.94 -4.21
C LEU A 162 6.42 4.76 -5.36
N GLY A 163 6.19 4.09 -6.46
CA GLY A 163 5.49 4.59 -7.62
C GLY A 163 4.40 3.62 -8.01
N TYR A 164 3.22 4.14 -8.32
CA TYR A 164 2.10 3.33 -8.75
C TYR A 164 1.85 3.52 -10.25
N CYS A 165 1.39 2.47 -10.92
CA CYS A 165 0.99 2.52 -12.31
C CYS A 165 -0.29 3.34 -12.47
N TYR A 166 -0.25 4.37 -13.32
CA TYR A 166 -1.39 5.19 -13.70
C TYR A 166 -1.53 5.28 -15.23
N LEU A 167 -2.76 5.49 -15.67
CA LEU A 167 -3.15 5.70 -17.05
C LEU A 167 -3.85 7.05 -17.18
N GLU A 168 -3.63 7.72 -18.32
CA GLU A 168 -4.33 8.95 -18.71
C GLU A 168 -4.72 8.83 -20.19
N GLU A 169 -6.01 8.96 -20.49
CA GLU A 169 -6.49 9.04 -21.88
C GLU A 169 -6.24 10.46 -22.43
N GLU A 170 -5.60 10.53 -23.60
CA GLU A 170 -5.46 11.80 -24.29
C GLU A 170 -6.80 12.22 -24.93
N PRO A 171 -7.21 13.51 -24.84
CA PRO A 171 -6.44 14.65 -24.37
C PRO A 171 -6.84 15.22 -22.99
N LEU A 172 -7.80 14.63 -22.25
CA LEU A 172 -8.54 15.36 -21.21
C LEU A 172 -9.03 14.56 -19.99
N GLU A 173 -8.76 13.25 -19.88
CA GLU A 173 -9.24 12.51 -18.72
C GLU A 173 -8.32 12.63 -17.51
N LYS A 174 -8.89 12.53 -16.30
CA LYS A 174 -8.10 12.51 -15.08
C LYS A 174 -7.32 11.20 -15.00
N PRO A 175 -6.03 11.24 -14.62
CA PRO A 175 -5.27 10.01 -14.43
C PRO A 175 -5.95 9.05 -13.45
N MET A 176 -5.89 7.76 -13.75
CA MET A 176 -6.45 6.72 -12.91
C MET A 176 -5.49 5.54 -12.73
N PRO A 177 -5.54 4.85 -11.58
CA PRO A 177 -4.76 3.64 -11.35
C PRO A 177 -5.01 2.57 -12.42
N CYS A 178 -3.93 1.91 -12.84
CA CYS A 178 -3.98 0.96 -13.95
C CYS A 178 -4.99 -0.18 -13.74
N GLY A 179 -5.08 -0.75 -12.54
CA GLY A 179 -5.99 -1.86 -12.28
C GLY A 179 -7.45 -1.46 -12.44
N LEU A 180 -7.83 -0.27 -11.96
CA LEU A 180 -9.20 0.26 -12.08
C LEU A 180 -9.59 0.52 -13.55
N TYR A 181 -8.68 1.07 -14.35
CA TYR A 181 -8.94 1.32 -15.78
C TYR A 181 -9.15 0.01 -16.54
N LEU A 182 -8.27 -0.96 -16.28
CA LEU A 182 -8.28 -2.24 -16.96
C LEU A 182 -9.37 -3.19 -16.45
N ARG A 183 -10.08 -2.83 -15.37
CA ARG A 183 -11.10 -3.68 -14.73
C ARG A 183 -10.58 -5.09 -14.43
N GLY A 184 -9.33 -5.17 -13.97
CA GLY A 184 -8.66 -6.44 -13.68
C GLY A 184 -8.28 -7.30 -14.90
N ILE A 185 -8.40 -6.79 -16.12
CA ILE A 185 -7.85 -7.45 -17.31
C ILE A 185 -6.32 -7.42 -17.21
N VAL A 186 -5.72 -8.62 -17.19
CA VAL A 186 -4.27 -8.78 -17.26
C VAL A 186 -3.80 -8.40 -18.66
N ALA A 187 -3.39 -7.16 -18.83
CA ALA A 187 -2.69 -6.74 -20.05
C ALA A 187 -1.22 -7.17 -19.94
N HIS A 188 -0.74 -7.91 -20.93
CA HIS A 188 0.67 -8.30 -21.06
C HIS A 188 1.55 -7.12 -21.51
N ASN A 189 1.46 -5.99 -20.80
CA ASN A 189 2.36 -4.87 -21.00
C ASN A 189 3.31 -4.79 -19.79
N GLY A 190 4.60 -4.89 -20.07
CA GLY A 190 5.65 -4.76 -19.07
C GLY A 190 5.66 -3.41 -18.35
N ARG A 191 4.94 -2.39 -18.80
CA ARG A 191 4.81 -1.10 -18.13
C ARG A 191 3.77 -1.08 -17.01
N LEU A 192 2.82 -2.02 -17.01
CA LEU A 192 1.66 -2.04 -16.12
C LEU A 192 1.97 -2.62 -14.74
N ARG A 193 2.93 -2.03 -14.04
CA ARG A 193 3.37 -2.51 -12.73
C ARG A 193 3.85 -1.37 -11.84
N PRO A 194 3.78 -1.53 -10.51
CA PRO A 194 4.31 -0.53 -9.59
C PRO A 194 5.84 -0.51 -9.63
N GLU A 195 6.42 0.58 -9.12
CA GLU A 195 7.87 0.79 -9.05
C GLU A 195 8.32 1.12 -7.62
N LEU A 196 9.56 0.78 -7.32
CA LEU A 196 10.28 1.24 -6.14
C LEU A 196 11.59 1.87 -6.60
N GLN A 197 11.79 3.13 -6.25
CA GLN A 197 13.07 3.79 -6.48
C GLN A 197 13.83 3.94 -5.17
N VAL A 198 15.12 3.62 -5.22
CA VAL A 198 16.07 3.72 -4.12
C VAL A 198 17.16 4.72 -4.48
N GLU A 199 17.57 5.56 -3.54
CA GLU A 199 18.74 6.41 -3.71
C GLU A 199 19.51 6.63 -2.40
N ALA A 200 20.81 6.86 -2.56
CA ALA A 200 21.65 7.32 -1.46
C ALA A 200 21.24 8.74 -1.03
N CYS A 201 21.31 8.99 0.27
CA CYS A 201 21.07 10.30 0.86
C CYS A 201 22.12 10.61 1.93
N HIS A 202 22.36 11.89 2.17
CA HIS A 202 23.21 12.35 3.27
C HIS A 202 22.60 13.64 3.83
N VAL A 203 22.03 13.55 5.02
CA VAL A 203 21.31 14.65 5.67
C VAL A 203 21.90 14.94 7.06
N PRO A 204 21.93 16.20 7.51
CA PRO A 204 22.41 16.52 8.86
C PRO A 204 21.42 16.04 9.93
N CYS A 205 21.94 15.63 11.10
CA CYS A 205 21.10 15.24 12.22
C CYS A 205 20.39 16.45 12.83
N LYS A 206 19.09 16.28 13.12
CA LYS A 206 18.26 17.29 13.80
C LYS A 206 17.80 16.72 15.14
N HIS A 207 18.65 16.89 16.16
CA HIS A 207 18.44 16.43 17.54
C HIS A 207 17.10 16.87 18.15
N SER A 208 16.47 17.95 17.66
CA SER A 208 15.14 18.39 18.12
C SER A 208 13.96 17.57 17.57
N LYS A 209 14.16 16.75 16.52
CA LYS A 209 13.14 15.85 15.95
C LYS A 209 13.28 14.39 16.43
N GLU A 210 14.44 14.02 16.98
CA GLU A 210 14.76 12.64 17.38
C GLU A 210 13.95 12.15 18.59
N THR A 211 13.51 13.03 19.49
CA THR A 211 12.64 12.67 20.63
C THR A 211 11.22 12.26 20.25
N SER A 212 10.85 12.35 18.96
CA SER A 212 9.49 12.08 18.46
C SER A 212 9.43 11.01 17.37
N GLN A 213 10.55 10.33 17.07
CA GLN A 213 10.56 9.29 16.04
C GLN A 213 10.15 7.93 16.63
N PRO A 214 9.21 7.20 16.00
CA PRO A 214 8.98 5.80 16.35
C PRO A 214 10.26 5.01 16.04
N TYR A 215 10.63 4.11 16.95
CA TYR A 215 11.82 3.26 16.83
C TYR A 215 11.81 2.51 15.49
N PHE A 216 12.84 2.73 14.68
CA PHE A 216 13.07 1.99 13.45
C PHE A 216 13.66 0.62 13.81
N ILE A 217 12.99 -0.46 13.40
CA ILE A 217 13.59 -1.80 13.42
C ILE A 217 14.39 -1.92 12.12
N PHE A 218 15.70 -2.00 12.25
CA PHE A 218 16.61 -2.30 11.15
C PHE A 218 16.67 -3.81 10.95
N ASP A 219 16.62 -4.25 9.69
CA ASP A 219 17.03 -5.61 9.34
C ASP A 219 18.10 -5.54 8.24
N ILE A 220 19.15 -6.34 8.38
CA ILE A 220 20.26 -6.44 7.44
C ILE A 220 20.19 -7.83 6.82
N TYR A 221 19.51 -7.95 5.67
CA TYR A 221 19.48 -9.21 4.94
C TYR A 221 20.79 -9.41 4.18
N GLN A 222 21.57 -10.41 4.61
CA GLN A 222 22.66 -10.96 3.81
C GLN A 222 22.03 -11.82 2.70
N LEU A 223 22.12 -11.39 1.44
CA LEU A 223 21.66 -12.19 0.30
C LEU A 223 22.56 -13.43 0.16
N GLY A 224 22.14 -14.53 0.78
CA GLY A 224 22.72 -15.86 0.58
C GLY A 224 22.21 -16.45 -0.74
N THR A 225 23.11 -17.12 -1.47
CA THR A 225 22.92 -17.68 -2.82
C THR A 225 21.90 -18.82 -2.97
N LEU A 226 20.94 -18.99 -2.04
CA LEU A 226 20.08 -20.18 -1.96
C LEU A 226 18.57 -19.95 -1.84
N THR A 227 18.07 -18.72 -1.79
CA THR A 227 16.62 -18.46 -1.72
C THR A 227 16.13 -17.79 -3.01
N ARG A 228 15.50 -18.59 -3.89
CA ARG A 228 14.89 -18.09 -5.14
C ARG A 228 13.75 -17.09 -4.90
N ASP A 229 13.12 -17.15 -3.74
CA ASP A 229 12.06 -16.23 -3.32
C ASP A 229 12.41 -15.68 -1.94
N THR A 230 12.53 -14.35 -1.82
CA THR A 230 12.75 -13.66 -0.54
C THR A 230 11.54 -12.76 -0.28
N TRP A 231 10.82 -13.03 0.81
CA TRP A 231 9.71 -12.20 1.26
C TRP A 231 10.27 -10.92 1.90
N LEU A 232 10.04 -9.78 1.24
CA LEU A 232 10.33 -8.48 1.82
C LEU A 232 9.23 -8.15 2.84
N THR A 233 9.46 -8.47 4.11
CA THR A 233 8.63 -7.92 5.19
C THR A 233 9.11 -6.51 5.48
N CYS A 234 8.22 -5.56 5.26
CA CYS A 234 8.48 -4.12 5.33
C CYS A 234 8.15 -3.62 6.75
N PRO A 235 9.14 -3.40 7.65
CA PRO A 235 8.87 -2.86 8.98
C PRO A 235 8.54 -1.36 8.88
N LEU A 236 7.74 -0.85 9.82
CA LEU A 236 7.40 0.53 10.24
C LEU A 236 8.12 1.75 9.60
N ALA A 237 9.37 1.60 9.16
CA ALA A 237 10.17 2.55 8.38
C ALA A 237 9.87 2.58 6.87
N SER A 238 9.19 1.56 6.35
CA SER A 238 9.09 1.29 4.93
C SER A 238 7.97 2.11 4.29
N ILE A 239 8.36 3.18 3.60
CA ILE A 239 7.72 3.83 2.43
C ILE A 239 6.26 4.33 2.56
N TYR A 240 5.50 3.95 3.59
CA TYR A 240 4.10 4.32 3.74
C TYR A 240 3.96 5.33 4.88
N ARG A 241 3.74 6.58 4.51
CA ARG A 241 3.28 7.64 5.42
C ARG A 241 2.09 8.35 4.81
#